data_AF-A0A7X7U2U0-F1
#
_entry.id   AF-A0A7X7U2U0-F1
#
_cell.length_a   1.000
_cell.length_b   1.000
_cell.length_c   1.000
_cell.angle_alpha   90.00
_cell.angle_beta   90.00
_cell.angle_gamma   90.00
#
_symmetry.space_group_name_H-M   'P 1'
#
loop_
_entity.id
_entity.type
_entity.pdbx_description
1 polymer ?
#
loop_
_entity_poly.entity_id
_entity_poly.type
_entity_poly.pdbx_seq_one_letter_code
_entity_poly.pdbx_strand_id
1 'polypeptide(L)'
;MKVHPGSKMCKSSQWRLLGTALIVVVAGLTTARATEPAANVVIWDTQSRLGETADIQNRSQWKVVPIDPFTLETDPAKAFSDPGYYGREYAFSGDAVVENSHFAAAFRSATGQVAVYSKTNVQQQVLTVSLPNARPDRCSILRNTGGEAAVEFVSEKGLSVVLAFDRTEIIAVRPGTGVKGIRIQSSIDYGVAPDFIADDLIIAPAQYSSASTLTVPAESLFLGLLTGENRVLAMTWPQAKQQMRLGLGSPQQGTRRIESIEFETDGQSVYLALLEAPGIWHREPLTASFLEKDVTIAWKRPFPARWITQLEESGLKTTFPFRQVKGQIWRGVSGMLTYPVWFDGDKACYRLSKKVMPRGESLVYCLEGDDSPVPVDTPVDVMKATLGRQACDSILDWAGRRLRTHHRRGAEGIRRACTCGCTEAIEAVFHAGQEVEKSQYVEGAVGDMVYFVTRHMARIDEYRAFADDMALFLRDSGKSYPDLKAYLDDLTQIAAQIPGQYEVQKENIKSNAFADELAGKTIALTRKKDPKNLDTCLELGKQWRGMGGAQDGLVAEYHMIVRRLFQEAGVGCLTQPGAVELAREIRNRCRKCLRNPDGYEIWSNY
;
A
#
# COMPACT_ATOMS: atom_id res chain seq x y z
N MET A 1 54.80 -31.46 -27.42
CA MET A 1 54.87 -31.73 -28.87
C MET A 1 53.44 -31.66 -29.41
N LYS A 2 53.01 -30.88 -30.40
CA LYS A 2 53.54 -29.84 -31.31
C LYS A 2 52.31 -28.93 -31.58
N VAL A 3 52.36 -27.62 -31.29
CA VAL A 3 52.56 -26.49 -32.23
C VAL A 3 51.40 -26.23 -33.23
N HIS A 4 50.67 -25.13 -32.96
CA HIS A 4 50.06 -24.05 -33.80
C HIS A 4 50.39 -23.93 -35.32
N PRO A 5 49.88 -22.93 -36.10
CA PRO A 5 48.69 -22.05 -36.03
C PRO A 5 48.00 -21.78 -37.41
N GLY A 6 47.01 -20.86 -37.48
CA GLY A 6 46.53 -20.30 -38.76
C GLY A 6 45.66 -19.03 -38.63
N SER A 7 46.31 -17.88 -38.52
CA SER A 7 45.74 -16.52 -38.61
C SER A 7 45.53 -16.05 -40.06
N LYS A 8 44.51 -15.21 -40.33
CA LYS A 8 44.57 -14.20 -41.40
C LYS A 8 43.92 -12.88 -40.98
N MET A 9 44.76 -11.86 -40.87
CA MET A 9 44.45 -10.43 -40.88
C MET A 9 44.06 -9.99 -42.29
N CYS A 10 43.22 -8.95 -42.40
CA CYS A 10 43.13 -8.09 -43.57
C CYS A 10 43.50 -6.65 -43.15
N LYS A 11 44.50 -6.08 -43.83
CA LYS A 11 44.96 -4.69 -43.74
C LYS A 11 44.62 -3.99 -45.07
N SER A 12 44.21 -2.72 -45.03
CA SER A 12 44.62 -1.67 -45.98
C SER A 12 44.28 -0.30 -45.36
N SER A 13 45.29 0.45 -44.90
CA SER A 13 45.95 1.61 -45.55
C SER A 13 45.07 2.87 -45.54
N GLN A 14 45.27 3.76 -44.56
CA GLN A 14 46.06 5.00 -44.67
C GLN A 14 45.52 5.98 -45.72
N TRP A 15 45.17 7.19 -45.29
CA TRP A 15 45.65 8.48 -45.82
C TRP A 15 45.46 9.55 -44.73
N ARG A 16 46.51 10.32 -44.45
CA ARG A 16 46.51 11.51 -43.59
C ARG A 16 46.31 12.73 -44.49
N LEU A 17 45.52 13.71 -44.05
CA LEU A 17 45.74 15.12 -44.40
C LEU A 17 45.20 16.01 -43.26
N LEU A 18 46.04 16.98 -42.90
CA LEU A 18 45.85 17.97 -41.85
C LEU A 18 44.71 18.94 -42.17
N GLY A 19 44.04 19.41 -41.12
CA GLY A 19 43.15 20.57 -41.16
C GLY A 19 42.95 21.11 -39.74
N THR A 20 43.85 21.99 -39.32
CA THR A 20 43.79 22.70 -38.04
C THR A 20 42.71 23.79 -38.13
N ALA A 21 41.56 23.61 -37.48
CA ALA A 21 40.55 24.66 -37.33
C ALA A 21 40.67 25.28 -35.93
N LEU A 22 41.09 26.54 -35.92
CA LEU A 22 41.17 27.41 -34.76
C LEU A 22 39.74 27.86 -34.36
N ILE A 23 39.20 27.36 -33.25
CA ILE A 23 37.95 27.88 -32.69
C ILE A 23 38.30 29.02 -31.73
N VAL A 24 38.00 30.25 -32.16
CA VAL A 24 37.98 31.44 -31.29
C VAL A 24 36.67 31.40 -30.50
N VAL A 25 36.75 31.04 -29.21
CA VAL A 25 35.64 31.23 -28.27
C VAL A 25 35.71 32.65 -27.74
N VAL A 26 34.80 33.51 -28.19
CA VAL A 26 34.56 34.82 -27.62
C VAL A 26 33.86 34.63 -26.28
N ALA A 27 34.57 34.92 -25.18
CA ALA A 27 34.01 34.99 -23.85
C ALA A 27 33.13 36.25 -23.73
N GLY A 28 31.83 36.11 -23.99
CA GLY A 28 30.83 37.07 -23.56
C GLY A 28 30.50 36.84 -22.09
N LEU A 29 31.05 37.67 -21.20
CA LEU A 29 30.62 37.79 -19.81
C LEU A 29 29.22 38.41 -19.76
N THR A 30 28.19 37.58 -19.87
CA THR A 30 26.87 37.92 -19.32
C THR A 30 26.90 37.58 -17.84
N THR A 31 26.96 38.60 -16.99
CA THR A 31 26.61 38.48 -15.57
C THR A 31 25.11 38.21 -15.48
N ALA A 32 24.71 36.97 -15.74
CA ALA A 32 23.45 36.46 -15.24
C ALA A 32 23.59 36.43 -13.72
N ARG A 33 23.00 37.42 -13.04
CA ARG A 33 22.61 37.24 -11.65
C ARG A 33 21.81 35.95 -11.62
N ALA A 34 22.39 34.89 -11.06
CA ALA A 34 21.60 33.78 -10.57
C ALA A 34 20.62 34.41 -9.59
N THR A 35 19.37 34.56 -10.00
CA THR A 35 18.26 34.72 -9.08
C THR A 35 18.35 33.50 -8.16
N GLU A 36 18.83 33.72 -6.94
CA GLU A 36 18.72 32.74 -5.88
C GLU A 36 17.27 32.24 -5.88
N PRO A 37 17.02 30.92 -5.96
CA PRO A 37 15.67 30.42 -5.79
C PRO A 37 15.21 30.91 -4.42
N ALA A 38 14.09 31.66 -4.40
CA ALA A 38 13.51 32.18 -3.18
C ALA A 38 13.48 31.07 -2.12
N ALA A 39 13.91 31.39 -0.89
CA ALA A 39 13.99 30.41 0.20
C ALA A 39 12.67 29.61 0.27
N ASN A 40 12.77 28.30 0.03
CA ASN A 40 11.61 27.41 0.02
C ASN A 40 11.13 27.08 1.43
N VAL A 41 11.99 27.28 2.44
CA VAL A 41 11.68 27.13 3.86
C VAL A 41 12.12 28.38 4.62
N VAL A 42 11.22 28.94 5.41
CA VAL A 42 11.46 30.15 6.21
C VAL A 42 11.15 29.85 7.67
N ILE A 43 12.04 30.27 8.57
CA ILE A 43 11.80 30.25 10.01
C ILE A 43 11.47 31.68 10.46
N TRP A 44 10.38 31.83 11.20
CA TRP A 44 9.93 33.08 11.79
C TRP A 44 10.03 33.03 13.31
N ASP A 45 10.41 34.15 13.90
CA ASP A 45 10.24 34.46 15.32
C ASP A 45 9.04 35.41 15.45
N THR A 46 7.98 34.95 16.12
CA THR A 46 6.73 35.70 16.26
C THR A 46 6.83 36.91 17.19
N GLN A 47 7.99 37.13 17.82
CA GLN A 47 8.30 38.20 18.78
C GLN A 47 7.45 38.21 20.07
N SER A 48 6.41 37.38 20.14
CA SER A 48 5.53 37.19 21.29
C SER A 48 4.95 35.78 21.26
N ARG A 49 4.55 35.24 22.41
CA ARG A 49 3.97 33.89 22.51
C ARG A 49 2.62 33.84 21.79
N LEU A 50 2.41 32.77 21.03
CA LEU A 50 1.16 32.50 20.35
C LEU A 50 0.12 31.94 21.34
N GLY A 51 -1.12 32.44 21.24
CA GLY A 51 -2.27 31.89 21.94
C GLY A 51 -2.78 30.58 21.32
N GLU A 52 -3.86 30.03 21.87
CA GLU A 52 -4.48 28.80 21.34
C GLU A 52 -5.06 28.99 19.93
N THR A 53 -5.60 30.17 19.64
CA THR A 53 -6.12 30.56 18.33
C THR A 53 -5.19 31.59 17.70
N ALA A 54 -4.01 31.16 17.27
CA ALA A 54 -3.06 32.03 16.60
C ALA A 54 -3.48 32.33 15.16
N ASP A 55 -3.55 33.61 14.80
CA ASP A 55 -3.66 34.07 13.41
C ASP A 55 -2.27 34.04 12.77
N ILE A 56 -1.97 32.94 12.08
CA ILE A 56 -0.69 32.75 11.38
C ILE A 56 -0.57 33.57 10.08
N GLN A 57 -1.63 34.26 9.64
CA GLN A 57 -1.59 35.16 8.50
C GLN A 57 -1.05 36.53 8.88
N ASN A 58 -1.29 36.99 10.11
CA ASN A 58 -0.81 38.28 10.57
C ASN A 58 0.66 38.21 11.00
N ARG A 59 1.54 38.52 10.03
CA ARG A 59 3.00 38.52 10.20
C ARG A 59 3.57 39.91 10.50
N SER A 60 2.73 40.91 10.77
CA SER A 60 3.15 42.31 10.91
C SER A 60 4.21 42.53 11.99
N GLN A 61 4.24 41.65 13.02
CA GLN A 61 5.19 41.69 14.12
C GLN A 61 6.26 40.59 14.04
N TRP A 62 6.20 39.69 13.06
CA TRP A 62 7.12 38.56 12.98
C TRP A 62 8.43 38.97 12.33
N LYS A 63 9.53 38.37 12.80
CA LYS A 63 10.85 38.55 12.19
C LYS A 63 11.30 37.27 11.53
N VAL A 64 11.85 37.38 10.32
CA VAL A 64 12.54 36.26 9.69
C VAL A 64 13.80 35.96 10.48
N VAL A 65 13.99 34.69 10.84
CA VAL A 65 15.25 34.22 11.42
C VAL A 65 16.26 34.08 10.28
N PRO A 66 17.38 34.83 10.30
CA PRO A 66 18.32 34.79 9.19
C PRO A 66 18.99 33.42 9.06
N ILE A 67 19.30 33.05 7.83
CA ILE A 67 20.06 31.83 7.49
C ILE A 67 21.49 31.94 8.03
N ASP A 68 22.05 33.15 7.99
CA ASP A 68 23.35 33.47 8.57
C ASP A 68 23.18 34.40 9.79
N PRO A 69 23.41 33.92 11.03
CA PRO A 69 23.32 34.74 12.23
C PRO A 69 24.20 35.99 12.20
N PHE A 70 25.31 36.01 11.44
CA PHE A 70 26.17 37.19 11.33
C PHE A 70 25.45 38.41 10.75
N THR A 71 24.34 38.22 10.01
CA THR A 71 23.55 39.35 9.49
C THR A 71 22.80 40.12 10.57
N LEU A 72 22.75 39.61 11.80
CA LEU A 72 22.17 40.32 12.95
C LEU A 72 23.14 41.34 13.57
N GLU A 73 24.43 41.29 13.22
CA GLU A 73 25.44 42.18 13.78
C GLU A 73 25.53 43.50 13.02
N THR A 74 25.79 44.56 13.77
CA THR A 74 26.02 45.90 13.20
C THR A 74 27.29 45.95 12.34
N ASP A 75 28.28 45.09 12.64
CA ASP A 75 29.51 44.92 11.87
C ASP A 75 29.85 43.42 11.72
N PRO A 76 29.29 42.75 10.70
CA PRO A 76 29.47 41.31 10.49
C PRO A 76 30.93 40.90 10.30
N ALA A 77 31.75 41.75 9.68
CA ALA A 77 33.16 41.47 9.42
C ALA A 77 33.97 41.39 10.72
N LYS A 78 33.65 42.26 11.69
CA LYS A 78 34.26 42.22 13.02
C LYS A 78 33.79 41.00 13.82
N ALA A 79 32.50 40.67 13.76
CA ALA A 79 31.93 39.51 14.45
C ALA A 79 32.52 38.18 13.96
N PHE A 80 32.79 38.03 12.66
CA PHE A 80 33.41 36.82 12.09
C PHE A 80 34.78 36.48 12.69
N SER A 81 35.52 37.50 13.16
CA SER A 81 36.84 37.36 13.75
C SER A 81 36.84 37.07 15.26
N ASP A 82 35.68 37.11 15.93
CA ASP A 82 35.54 36.84 17.36
C ASP A 82 35.31 35.33 17.61
N PRO A 83 36.25 34.62 18.29
CA PRO A 83 36.07 33.21 18.63
C PRO A 83 34.83 32.92 19.47
N GLY A 84 34.37 33.89 20.29
CA GLY A 84 33.16 33.78 21.10
C GLY A 84 31.87 33.89 20.29
N TYR A 85 31.96 34.21 19.01
CA TYR A 85 30.83 34.25 18.09
C TYR A 85 30.47 32.87 17.55
N TYR A 86 31.46 31.96 17.46
CA TYR A 86 31.24 30.59 17.06
C TYR A 86 30.51 29.84 18.19
N GLY A 87 29.30 29.38 17.90
CA GLY A 87 28.43 28.68 18.87
C GLY A 87 27.33 29.55 19.50
N ARG A 88 27.18 30.82 19.12
CA ARG A 88 25.98 31.59 19.47
C ARG A 88 24.76 31.02 18.75
N GLU A 89 23.70 30.77 19.50
CA GLU A 89 22.41 30.34 18.98
C GLU A 89 21.45 31.51 18.84
N TYR A 90 20.51 31.42 17.89
CA TYR A 90 19.42 32.39 17.78
C TYR A 90 18.48 32.26 18.98
N ALA A 91 18.28 33.36 19.71
CA ALA A 91 17.36 33.41 20.84
C ALA A 91 16.00 33.94 20.39
N PHE A 92 14.98 33.07 20.40
CA PHE A 92 13.60 33.47 20.09
C PHE A 92 13.04 34.42 21.15
N SER A 93 12.45 35.52 20.71
CA SER A 93 11.68 36.44 21.57
C SER A 93 10.24 35.97 21.75
N GLY A 94 9.68 35.32 20.73
CA GLY A 94 8.37 34.67 20.76
C GLY A 94 8.46 33.18 20.54
N ASP A 95 7.52 32.68 19.76
CA ASP A 95 7.42 31.30 19.32
C ASP A 95 8.05 31.13 17.93
N ALA A 96 8.42 29.90 17.58
CA ALA A 96 9.00 29.56 16.29
C ALA A 96 7.91 29.11 15.30
N VAL A 97 7.92 29.65 14.08
CA VAL A 97 7.07 29.18 12.98
C VAL A 97 7.94 28.80 11.80
N VAL A 98 7.81 27.57 11.31
CA VAL A 98 8.47 27.11 10.08
C VAL A 98 7.44 27.06 8.96
N GLU A 99 7.75 27.65 7.81
CA GLU A 99 6.85 27.75 6.67
C GLU A 99 7.52 27.28 5.39
N ASN A 100 6.81 26.53 4.56
CA ASN A 100 7.22 26.18 3.19
C ASN A 100 6.06 26.37 2.20
N SER A 101 6.14 25.85 0.97
CA SER A 101 5.06 25.96 -0.04
C SER A 101 3.76 25.24 0.30
N HIS A 102 3.76 24.31 1.26
CA HIS A 102 2.63 23.42 1.55
C HIS A 102 1.94 23.77 2.87
N PHE A 103 2.69 24.14 3.90
CA PHE A 103 2.16 24.38 5.23
C PHE A 103 2.94 25.44 6.02
N ALA A 104 2.38 25.80 7.17
CA ALA A 104 3.07 26.49 8.26
C ALA A 104 2.94 25.66 9.55
N ALA A 105 4.06 25.41 10.22
CA ALA A 105 4.15 24.69 11.48
C ALA A 105 4.58 25.66 12.59
N ALA A 106 3.67 25.96 13.50
CA ALA A 106 3.87 26.88 14.60
C ALA A 106 4.08 26.13 15.91
N PHE A 107 5.26 26.26 16.52
CA PHE A 107 5.49 25.84 17.88
C PHE A 107 4.82 26.81 18.85
N ARG A 108 4.06 26.30 19.81
CA ARG A 108 3.40 27.11 20.84
C ARG A 108 3.98 26.73 22.18
N SER A 109 4.95 27.51 22.68
CA SER A 109 5.56 27.28 24.01
C SER A 109 4.53 27.29 25.16
N ALA A 110 3.44 28.02 24.98
CA ALA A 110 2.32 28.09 25.93
C ALA A 110 1.53 26.77 26.08
N THR A 111 1.62 25.84 25.13
CA THR A 111 1.00 24.51 25.24
C THR A 111 2.00 23.37 25.06
N GLY A 112 3.21 23.66 24.60
CA GLY A 112 4.24 22.69 24.23
C GLY A 112 3.83 21.82 23.05
N GLN A 113 3.17 22.43 22.08
CA GLN A 113 2.62 21.74 20.92
C GLN A 113 3.09 22.41 19.63
N VAL A 114 3.15 21.65 18.55
CA VAL A 114 3.37 22.17 17.20
C VAL A 114 2.07 22.04 16.42
N ALA A 115 1.45 23.17 16.13
CA ALA A 115 0.25 23.24 15.31
C ALA A 115 0.63 23.42 13.83
N VAL A 116 0.09 22.56 12.97
CA VAL A 116 0.34 22.58 11.54
C VAL A 116 -0.90 23.05 10.80
N TYR A 117 -0.71 24.03 9.94
CA TYR A 117 -1.72 24.70 9.15
C TYR A 117 -1.42 24.52 7.68
N SER A 118 -2.44 24.16 6.93
CA SER A 118 -2.35 24.04 5.48
C SER A 118 -2.28 25.42 4.83
N LYS A 119 -1.51 25.55 3.74
CA LYS A 119 -1.55 26.78 2.93
C LYS A 119 -2.80 26.93 2.07
N THR A 120 -3.54 25.85 1.80
CA THR A 120 -4.81 25.93 1.08
C THR A 120 -5.93 26.50 1.95
N ASN A 121 -5.82 26.37 3.28
CA ASN A 121 -6.70 27.03 4.23
C ASN A 121 -5.96 27.33 5.55
N VAL A 122 -5.20 28.42 5.56
CA VAL A 122 -4.35 28.84 6.70
C VAL A 122 -5.12 29.22 7.96
N GLN A 123 -6.44 29.42 7.88
CA GLN A 123 -7.27 29.67 9.06
C GLN A 123 -7.61 28.38 9.82
N GLN A 124 -7.43 27.22 9.19
CA GLN A 124 -7.76 25.93 9.76
C GLN A 124 -6.49 25.17 10.14
N GLN A 125 -6.29 24.99 11.45
CA GLN A 125 -5.32 24.04 11.97
C GLN A 125 -5.73 22.62 11.54
N VAL A 126 -4.81 21.89 10.91
CA VAL A 126 -5.08 20.56 10.34
C VAL A 126 -4.64 19.45 11.28
N LEU A 127 -3.47 19.61 11.90
CA LEU A 127 -2.98 18.68 12.90
C LEU A 127 -2.14 19.38 13.98
N THR A 128 -1.99 18.71 15.12
CA THR A 128 -1.10 19.11 16.20
C THR A 128 -0.18 17.96 16.57
N VAL A 129 1.11 18.21 16.72
CA VAL A 129 2.09 17.26 17.26
C VAL A 129 2.49 17.68 18.66
N SER A 130 2.53 16.72 19.59
CA SER A 130 2.88 16.97 20.99
C SER A 130 3.56 15.76 21.64
N LEU A 131 4.20 15.97 22.79
CA LEU A 131 4.76 14.89 23.61
C LEU A 131 3.73 14.51 24.70
N PRO A 132 3.29 13.25 24.81
CA PRO A 132 2.26 12.86 25.79
C PRO A 132 2.65 13.12 27.26
N ASN A 133 3.95 13.04 27.57
CA ASN A 133 4.48 13.06 28.95
C ASN A 133 5.39 14.26 29.25
N ALA A 134 5.47 15.22 28.31
CA ALA A 134 6.34 16.37 28.42
C ALA A 134 5.71 17.57 27.74
N ARG A 135 5.99 18.76 28.26
CA ARG A 135 5.60 20.01 27.63
C ARG A 135 6.87 20.75 27.26
N PRO A 136 7.31 20.70 25.99
CA PRO A 136 8.41 21.54 25.53
C PRO A 136 8.07 23.01 25.74
N ASP A 137 8.99 23.75 26.32
CA ASP A 137 8.87 25.17 26.62
C ASP A 137 10.02 25.97 25.99
N ARG A 138 11.06 25.28 25.51
CA ARG A 138 12.22 25.85 24.83
C ARG A 138 12.32 25.34 23.40
N CYS A 139 12.90 26.18 22.55
CA CYS A 139 13.10 25.96 21.13
C CYS A 139 14.52 26.38 20.74
N SER A 140 15.22 25.56 19.98
CA SER A 140 16.52 25.87 19.39
C SER A 140 16.57 25.48 17.92
N ILE A 141 17.36 26.21 17.13
CA ILE A 141 17.54 25.94 15.70
C ILE A 141 18.75 25.04 15.54
N LEU A 142 18.54 23.83 15.03
CA LEU A 142 19.62 22.90 14.68
C LEU A 142 20.09 23.10 13.24
N ARG A 143 19.20 23.56 12.35
CA ARG A 143 19.52 23.83 10.95
C ARG A 143 18.59 24.91 10.38
N ASN A 144 19.16 25.87 9.66
CA ASN A 144 18.45 26.85 8.84
C ASN A 144 19.29 27.12 7.58
N THR A 145 18.84 26.67 6.42
CA THR A 145 19.59 26.81 5.16
C THR A 145 18.78 27.49 4.05
N GLY A 146 17.55 27.91 4.34
CA GLY A 146 16.57 28.37 3.35
C GLY A 146 15.97 27.26 2.47
N GLY A 147 16.64 26.11 2.33
CA GLY A 147 16.09 24.91 1.69
C GLY A 147 15.61 23.83 2.67
N GLU A 148 16.18 23.83 3.88
CA GLU A 148 15.85 22.92 4.97
C GLU A 148 15.90 23.67 6.30
N ALA A 149 15.02 23.27 7.22
CA ALA A 149 14.99 23.72 8.61
C ALA A 149 14.90 22.52 9.56
N ALA A 150 15.60 22.57 10.68
CA ALA A 150 15.42 21.62 11.78
C ALA A 150 15.38 22.39 13.10
N VAL A 151 14.32 22.16 13.87
CA VAL A 151 14.05 22.86 15.12
C VAL A 151 13.88 21.83 16.22
N GLU A 152 14.64 21.98 17.30
CA GLU A 152 14.54 21.14 18.48
C GLU A 152 13.64 21.81 19.52
N PHE A 153 12.69 21.05 20.04
CA PHE A 153 11.82 21.45 21.13
C PHE A 153 12.21 20.67 22.37
N VAL A 154 12.58 21.37 23.43
CA VAL A 154 13.08 20.79 24.68
C VAL A 154 12.12 21.15 25.80
N SER A 155 11.83 20.18 26.66
CA SER A 155 11.08 20.38 27.90
C SER A 155 12.01 20.61 29.09
N GLU A 156 11.48 21.18 30.18
CA GLU A 156 12.19 21.33 31.46
C GLU A 156 12.81 20.02 31.98
N LYS A 157 12.21 18.87 31.64
CA LYS A 157 12.71 17.53 32.02
C LYS A 157 13.85 17.03 31.13
N GLY A 158 14.33 17.85 30.19
CA GLY A 158 15.37 17.49 29.23
C GLY A 158 14.90 16.56 28.10
N LEU A 159 13.60 16.24 28.02
CA LEU A 159 13.05 15.49 26.89
C LEU A 159 12.95 16.41 25.69
N SER A 160 13.53 16.00 24.55
CA SER A 160 13.52 16.78 23.33
C SER A 160 12.91 16.03 22.14
N VAL A 161 12.40 16.79 21.17
CA VAL A 161 11.97 16.28 19.87
C VAL A 161 12.42 17.26 18.80
N VAL A 162 13.00 16.73 17.72
CA VAL A 162 13.40 17.54 16.57
C VAL A 162 12.35 17.40 15.49
N LEU A 163 11.83 18.53 15.01
CA LEU A 163 11.06 18.58 13.78
C LEU A 163 11.95 19.11 12.66
N ALA A 164 12.05 18.34 11.58
CA ALA A 164 12.76 18.74 10.37
C ALA A 164 11.79 18.91 9.20
N PHE A 165 12.09 19.93 8.39
CA PHE A 165 11.29 20.44 7.31
C PHE A 165 12.18 20.70 6.11
N ASP A 166 11.65 20.46 4.92
CA ASP A 166 12.26 20.85 3.67
C ASP A 166 11.21 21.46 2.73
N ARG A 167 11.50 21.48 1.43
CA ARG A 167 10.58 21.98 0.40
C ARG A 167 9.35 21.09 0.15
N THR A 168 9.29 19.89 0.72
CA THR A 168 8.21 18.92 0.53
C THR A 168 7.10 19.12 1.57
N GLU A 169 5.99 18.42 1.40
CA GLU A 169 4.89 18.34 2.35
C GLU A 169 5.17 17.44 3.56
N ILE A 170 6.41 16.94 3.71
CA ILE A 170 6.81 16.00 4.77
C ILE A 170 7.40 16.72 5.99
N ILE A 171 6.93 16.35 7.17
CA ILE A 171 7.47 16.73 8.47
C ILE A 171 8.12 15.49 9.08
N ALA A 172 9.44 15.54 9.30
CA ALA A 172 10.14 14.49 10.02
C ALA A 172 10.14 14.79 11.53
N VAL A 173 9.54 13.90 12.31
CA VAL A 173 9.52 13.95 13.77
C VAL A 173 10.55 12.98 14.32
N ARG A 174 11.62 13.50 14.92
CA ARG A 174 12.73 12.72 15.46
C ARG A 174 12.72 12.80 16.99
N PRO A 175 12.29 11.74 17.70
CA PRO A 175 12.28 11.75 19.15
C PRO A 175 13.72 11.79 19.69
N GLY A 176 13.96 12.65 20.69
CA GLY A 176 15.20 12.65 21.45
C GLY A 176 15.25 11.52 22.48
N THR A 177 16.37 11.42 23.20
CA THR A 177 16.57 10.38 24.21
C THR A 177 15.50 10.47 25.30
N GLY A 178 14.90 9.33 25.66
CA GLY A 178 13.88 9.23 26.70
C GLY A 178 12.44 9.56 26.27
N VAL A 179 12.23 10.07 25.05
CA VAL A 179 10.89 10.23 24.49
C VAL A 179 10.33 8.88 24.07
N LYS A 180 9.28 8.41 24.77
CA LYS A 180 8.64 7.13 24.47
C LYS A 180 7.77 7.19 23.21
N GLY A 181 7.11 8.32 22.97
CA GLY A 181 6.16 8.46 21.88
C GLY A 181 5.73 9.89 21.64
N ILE A 182 4.93 10.07 20.59
CA ILE A 182 4.32 11.33 20.20
C ILE A 182 2.81 11.19 20.18
N ARG A 183 2.10 12.31 20.31
CA ARG A 183 0.66 12.40 20.07
C ARG A 183 0.38 13.35 18.92
N ILE A 184 -0.32 12.85 17.93
CA ILE A 184 -0.85 13.62 16.81
C ILE A 184 -2.34 13.82 17.06
N GLN A 185 -2.84 15.05 16.97
CA GLN A 185 -4.26 15.36 17.08
C GLN A 185 -4.76 15.89 15.75
N SER A 186 -5.85 15.32 15.23
CA SER A 186 -6.49 15.74 13.97
C SER A 186 -7.93 15.21 13.92
N SER A 187 -8.78 15.78 13.07
CA SER A 187 -10.16 15.32 12.84
C SER A 187 -10.14 14.30 11.69
N ILE A 188 -10.06 13.01 12.04
CA ILE A 188 -9.96 11.89 11.10
C ILE A 188 -11.31 11.16 11.05
N ASP A 189 -11.93 11.11 9.87
CA ASP A 189 -13.20 10.39 9.67
C ASP A 189 -12.96 8.87 9.53
N TYR A 190 -11.86 8.46 8.89
CA TYR A 190 -11.46 7.04 8.74
C TYR A 190 -9.95 6.86 8.90
N GLY A 191 -9.55 5.81 9.60
CA GLY A 191 -8.17 5.32 9.59
C GLY A 191 -8.00 4.20 8.55
N VAL A 192 -6.87 4.15 7.86
CA VAL A 192 -6.53 3.06 6.94
C VAL A 192 -5.12 2.57 7.26
N ALA A 193 -4.98 1.27 7.52
CA ALA A 193 -3.68 0.60 7.54
C ALA A 193 -3.56 -0.26 6.27
N PRO A 194 -2.85 0.23 5.23
CA PRO A 194 -2.83 -0.44 3.94
C PRO A 194 -2.09 -1.79 3.94
N ASP A 195 -2.47 -2.69 3.03
CA ASP A 195 -1.69 -3.90 2.70
C ASP A 195 -1.60 -4.09 1.18
N PHE A 196 -0.41 -4.40 0.67
CA PHE A 196 -0.16 -4.48 -0.77
C PHE A 196 -0.32 -5.89 -1.36
N ILE A 197 -0.63 -6.89 -0.52
CA ILE A 197 -0.86 -8.29 -0.92
C ILE A 197 -2.29 -8.73 -0.61
N ALA A 198 -2.81 -8.33 0.55
CA ALA A 198 -4.17 -8.64 1.02
C ALA A 198 -5.08 -7.39 0.92
N ASP A 199 -6.03 -7.25 1.85
CA ASP A 199 -6.96 -6.12 1.89
C ASP A 199 -6.56 -5.11 2.98
N ASP A 200 -6.78 -3.83 2.71
CA ASP A 200 -6.54 -2.78 3.69
C ASP A 200 -7.39 -2.95 4.96
N LEU A 201 -6.85 -2.60 6.13
CA LEU A 201 -7.63 -2.51 7.35
C LEU A 201 -8.21 -1.10 7.47
N ILE A 202 -9.50 -0.96 7.17
CA ILE A 202 -10.25 0.31 7.29
C ILE A 202 -10.92 0.39 8.67
N ILE A 203 -10.67 1.48 9.38
CA ILE A 203 -11.15 1.75 10.72
C ILE A 203 -12.19 2.87 10.63
N ALA A 204 -13.46 2.50 10.72
CA ALA A 204 -14.59 3.42 10.82
C ALA A 204 -14.94 3.64 12.31
N PRO A 205 -14.69 4.82 12.91
CA PRO A 205 -14.85 5.05 14.34
C PRO A 205 -16.27 4.81 14.86
N ALA A 206 -17.28 5.00 14.00
CA ALA A 206 -18.69 4.76 14.32
C ALA A 206 -18.99 3.30 14.68
N GLN A 207 -18.18 2.33 14.26
CA GLN A 207 -18.37 0.91 14.56
C GLN A 207 -17.98 0.54 16.00
N TYR A 208 -17.26 1.41 16.72
CA TYR A 208 -16.64 1.11 18.01
C TYR A 208 -17.24 1.90 19.16
N SER A 209 -18.57 2.07 19.21
CA SER A 209 -19.27 3.00 20.12
C SER A 209 -18.90 2.93 21.62
N SER A 210 -18.48 1.76 22.11
CA SER A 210 -18.08 1.54 23.51
C SER A 210 -16.59 1.79 23.81
N ALA A 211 -15.72 1.79 22.79
CA ALA A 211 -14.28 1.95 22.97
C ALA A 211 -13.89 3.42 22.94
N SER A 212 -13.03 3.89 23.85
CA SER A 212 -12.43 5.25 23.79
C SER A 212 -11.11 5.27 23.01
N THR A 213 -10.46 4.12 22.88
CA THR A 213 -9.20 3.95 22.17
C THR A 213 -9.21 2.67 21.37
N LEU A 214 -8.49 2.64 20.25
CA LEU A 214 -8.26 1.46 19.42
C LEU A 214 -6.76 1.22 19.25
N THR A 215 -6.33 -0.03 19.18
CA THR A 215 -4.93 -0.41 18.92
C THR A 215 -4.77 -1.00 17.54
N VAL A 216 -3.88 -0.44 16.71
CA VAL A 216 -3.79 -0.79 15.28
C VAL A 216 -2.55 -1.64 15.01
N PRO A 217 -2.68 -2.80 14.33
CA PRO A 217 -1.55 -3.64 13.94
C PRO A 217 -0.86 -3.10 12.67
N ALA A 218 -0.70 -1.78 12.56
CA ALA A 218 -0.05 -1.15 11.40
C ALA A 218 1.46 -1.42 11.42
N GLU A 219 2.05 -1.62 10.22
CA GLU A 219 3.48 -1.91 10.04
C GLU A 219 4.30 -0.63 9.83
N SER A 220 4.25 0.00 8.65
CA SER A 220 5.10 1.15 8.29
C SER A 220 4.37 2.30 7.56
N LEU A 221 3.06 2.16 7.36
CA LEU A 221 2.21 3.15 6.71
C LEU A 221 0.84 3.18 7.39
N PHE A 222 0.32 4.38 7.65
CA PHE A 222 -1.05 4.62 8.09
C PHE A 222 -1.59 5.88 7.43
N LEU A 223 -2.87 5.85 7.04
CA LEU A 223 -3.57 7.00 6.49
C LEU A 223 -4.68 7.45 7.43
N GLY A 224 -4.72 8.75 7.72
CA GLY A 224 -5.89 9.41 8.28
C GLY A 224 -6.64 10.13 7.16
N LEU A 225 -7.84 9.67 6.84
CA LEU A 225 -8.73 10.37 5.91
C LEU A 225 -9.43 11.49 6.67
N LEU A 226 -8.98 12.73 6.44
CA LEU A 226 -9.36 13.87 7.27
C LEU A 226 -10.72 14.43 6.86
N THR A 227 -11.47 14.93 7.83
CA THR A 227 -12.80 15.49 7.65
C THR A 227 -12.84 16.53 6.51
N GLY A 228 -13.85 16.40 5.65
CA GLY A 228 -14.08 17.29 4.52
C GLY A 228 -13.50 16.82 3.19
N GLU A 229 -13.00 15.57 3.10
CA GLU A 229 -12.66 14.90 1.83
C GLU A 229 -11.48 15.50 1.03
N ASN A 230 -10.87 16.57 1.53
CA ASN A 230 -9.85 17.34 0.80
C ASN A 230 -8.41 17.05 1.24
N ARG A 231 -8.22 16.20 2.24
CA ARG A 231 -6.91 15.93 2.84
C ARG A 231 -6.76 14.47 3.28
N VAL A 232 -5.56 13.94 3.09
CA VAL A 232 -5.10 12.67 3.67
C VAL A 232 -3.83 12.94 4.46
N LEU A 233 -3.83 12.55 5.74
CA LEU A 233 -2.61 12.44 6.53
C LEU A 233 -1.94 11.11 6.20
N ALA A 234 -0.79 11.12 5.53
CA ALA A 234 0.05 9.94 5.36
C ALA A 234 1.13 9.92 6.44
N MET A 235 1.17 8.85 7.23
CA MET A 235 2.17 8.65 8.28
C MET A 235 3.04 7.44 7.94
N THR A 236 4.35 7.62 7.95
CA THR A 236 5.33 6.54 7.64
C THR A 236 6.43 6.46 8.69
N TRP A 237 6.97 5.27 8.91
CA TRP A 237 8.04 5.03 9.88
C TRP A 237 8.80 3.73 9.55
N PRO A 238 10.09 3.63 9.92
CA PRO A 238 10.85 2.39 9.74
C PRO A 238 10.29 1.29 10.65
N GLN A 239 10.19 0.06 10.14
CA GLN A 239 9.65 -1.06 10.90
C GLN A 239 10.56 -1.42 12.09
N ALA A 240 10.02 -1.33 13.31
CA ALA A 240 10.64 -1.78 14.56
C ALA A 240 9.55 -2.20 15.56
N LYS A 241 9.65 -1.85 16.85
CA LYS A 241 8.67 -2.22 17.89
C LYS A 241 7.63 -1.13 18.16
N GLN A 242 7.39 -0.24 17.20
CA GLN A 242 6.44 0.86 17.37
C GLN A 242 5.02 0.36 17.56
N GLN A 243 4.24 1.11 18.34
CA GLN A 243 2.83 0.82 18.59
C GLN A 243 1.99 2.05 18.27
N MET A 244 0.79 1.81 17.73
CA MET A 244 -0.16 2.86 17.37
C MET A 244 -1.47 2.65 18.11
N ARG A 245 -1.96 3.72 18.74
CA ARG A 245 -3.29 3.79 19.32
C ARG A 245 -4.05 4.97 18.76
N LEU A 246 -5.32 4.77 18.47
CA LEU A 246 -6.22 5.81 17.99
C LEU A 246 -7.16 6.21 19.13
N GLY A 247 -7.12 7.46 19.55
CA GLY A 247 -8.10 8.02 20.48
C GLY A 247 -9.36 8.44 19.75
N LEU A 248 -10.51 7.91 20.18
CA LEU A 248 -11.81 8.19 19.58
C LEU A 248 -12.54 9.29 20.34
N GLY A 249 -13.11 10.23 19.58
CA GLY A 249 -13.94 11.31 20.13
C GLY A 249 -15.21 10.82 20.81
N SER A 250 -15.82 11.71 21.59
CA SER A 250 -17.09 11.46 22.27
C SER A 250 -18.24 11.35 21.26
N PRO A 251 -19.19 10.40 21.44
CA PRO A 251 -20.35 10.25 20.54
C PRO A 251 -21.31 11.45 20.49
N GLN A 252 -21.19 12.40 21.43
CA GLN A 252 -22.17 13.44 21.71
C GLN A 252 -22.14 14.63 20.72
N GLN A 253 -21.14 14.71 19.83
CA GLN A 253 -20.97 15.81 18.86
C GLN A 253 -21.08 15.37 17.38
N GLY A 254 -22.05 14.50 17.07
CA GLY A 254 -22.33 14.08 15.69
C GLY A 254 -21.59 12.80 15.29
N THR A 255 -21.06 12.74 14.05
CA THR A 255 -20.32 11.57 13.56
C THR A 255 -19.06 11.38 14.39
N ARG A 256 -18.91 10.22 15.02
CA ARG A 256 -17.73 9.87 15.80
C ARG A 256 -16.48 9.85 14.93
N ARG A 257 -15.37 10.38 15.44
CA ARG A 257 -14.09 10.51 14.73
C ARG A 257 -12.93 9.95 15.53
N ILE A 258 -11.82 9.72 14.85
CA ILE A 258 -10.51 9.61 15.51
C ILE A 258 -10.02 11.04 15.73
N GLU A 259 -9.73 11.37 16.99
CA GLU A 259 -9.27 12.72 17.39
C GLU A 259 -7.78 12.75 17.71
N SER A 260 -7.18 11.59 17.97
CA SER A 260 -5.74 11.49 18.22
C SER A 260 -5.14 10.17 17.76
N ILE A 261 -3.85 10.21 17.44
CA ILE A 261 -2.98 9.07 17.21
C ILE A 261 -1.87 9.16 18.25
N GLU A 262 -1.81 8.20 19.16
CA GLU A 262 -0.68 8.00 20.07
C GLU A 262 0.27 6.99 19.42
N PHE A 263 1.51 7.41 19.20
CA PHE A 263 2.50 6.61 18.51
C PHE A 263 3.75 6.43 19.36
N GLU A 264 3.98 5.20 19.80
CA GLU A 264 5.21 4.81 20.50
C GLU A 264 6.32 4.65 19.47
N THR A 265 7.39 5.43 19.61
CA THR A 265 8.38 5.60 18.53
C THR A 265 9.48 4.56 18.53
N ASP A 266 9.71 3.87 19.65
CA ASP A 266 10.88 2.98 19.85
C ASP A 266 12.22 3.69 19.51
N GLY A 267 12.30 5.00 19.78
CA GLY A 267 13.44 5.86 19.44
C GLY A 267 13.61 6.13 17.94
N GLN A 268 12.71 5.65 17.10
CA GLN A 268 12.76 5.86 15.65
C GLN A 268 12.03 7.14 15.23
N SER A 269 12.43 7.67 14.07
CA SER A 269 11.72 8.80 13.46
C SER A 269 10.36 8.36 12.91
N VAL A 270 9.41 9.29 12.91
CA VAL A 270 8.12 9.16 12.22
C VAL A 270 7.94 10.36 11.31
N TYR A 271 7.37 10.12 10.14
CA TYR A 271 7.22 11.13 9.10
C TYR A 271 5.74 11.35 8.82
N LEU A 272 5.34 12.60 8.73
CA LEU A 272 3.97 13.03 8.51
C LEU A 272 3.91 13.82 7.21
N ALA A 273 3.02 13.44 6.29
CA ALA A 273 2.74 14.19 5.08
C ALA A 273 1.26 14.56 5.01
N LEU A 274 0.99 15.81 4.65
CA LEU A 274 -0.37 16.31 4.41
C LEU A 274 -0.61 16.38 2.90
N LEU A 275 -1.24 15.35 2.37
CA LEU A 275 -1.61 15.27 0.95
C LEU A 275 -2.95 16.00 0.76
N GLU A 276 -2.99 16.96 -0.17
CA GLU A 276 -4.15 17.83 -0.36
C GLU A 276 -4.60 17.89 -1.82
N ALA A 277 -5.87 17.58 -2.05
CA ALA A 277 -6.59 17.91 -3.28
C ALA A 277 -8.09 17.89 -2.99
N PRO A 278 -8.91 18.72 -3.65
CA PRO A 278 -10.36 18.66 -3.49
C PRO A 278 -10.89 17.25 -3.80
N GLY A 279 -11.57 16.61 -2.84
CA GLY A 279 -12.07 15.24 -3.00
C GLY A 279 -10.96 14.18 -3.18
N ILE A 280 -9.77 14.38 -2.60
CA ILE A 280 -8.65 13.39 -2.62
C ILE A 280 -9.02 12.04 -2.00
N TRP A 281 -10.09 12.00 -1.20
CA TRP A 281 -10.76 10.76 -0.80
C TRP A 281 -12.27 11.01 -0.79
N HIS A 282 -13.07 9.94 -0.83
CA HIS A 282 -14.51 10.07 -0.86
C HIS A 282 -15.23 8.90 -0.17
N ARG A 283 -16.35 9.19 0.49
CA ARG A 283 -17.26 8.17 1.02
C ARG A 283 -18.57 8.18 0.25
N GLU A 284 -18.83 7.10 -0.47
CA GLU A 284 -20.10 6.88 -1.17
C GLU A 284 -20.99 5.90 -0.37
N PRO A 285 -22.14 6.34 0.17
CA PRO A 285 -23.11 5.46 0.80
C PRO A 285 -23.74 4.49 -0.21
N LEU A 286 -23.62 3.19 0.03
CA LEU A 286 -24.15 2.17 -0.86
C LEU A 286 -25.58 1.81 -0.45
N THR A 287 -26.50 1.91 -1.41
CA THR A 287 -27.91 1.56 -1.21
C THR A 287 -28.40 0.56 -2.26
N ALA A 288 -29.62 0.06 -2.09
CA ALA A 288 -30.23 -0.86 -3.06
C ALA A 288 -30.34 -0.29 -4.49
N SER A 289 -30.20 1.03 -4.69
CA SER A 289 -30.19 1.64 -6.02
C SER A 289 -29.01 1.20 -6.90
N PHE A 290 -27.90 0.75 -6.29
CA PHE A 290 -26.70 0.26 -6.98
C PHE A 290 -26.84 -1.18 -7.49
N LEU A 291 -27.86 -1.92 -7.04
CA LEU A 291 -28.01 -3.34 -7.35
C LEU A 291 -28.39 -3.55 -8.83
N GLU A 292 -27.54 -4.28 -9.54
CA GLU A 292 -27.69 -4.69 -10.95
C GLU A 292 -27.85 -3.52 -11.94
N LYS A 293 -27.37 -2.32 -11.56
CA LYS A 293 -27.46 -1.10 -12.35
C LYS A 293 -26.11 -0.43 -12.46
N ASP A 294 -25.90 0.24 -13.60
CA ASP A 294 -24.78 1.15 -13.75
C ASP A 294 -25.15 2.47 -13.09
N VAL A 295 -24.40 2.87 -12.08
CA VAL A 295 -24.60 4.10 -11.32
C VAL A 295 -23.36 4.97 -11.47
N THR A 296 -23.53 6.17 -12.00
CA THR A 296 -22.48 7.19 -11.98
C THR A 296 -22.73 8.08 -10.78
N ILE A 297 -21.74 8.21 -9.90
CA ILE A 297 -21.85 9.03 -8.69
C ILE A 297 -21.43 10.47 -8.99
N ALA A 298 -21.72 11.39 -8.06
CA ALA A 298 -21.40 12.80 -8.24
C ALA A 298 -19.90 13.10 -8.09
N TRP A 299 -19.19 12.32 -7.28
CA TRP A 299 -17.75 12.47 -7.08
C TRP A 299 -16.97 12.16 -8.36
N LYS A 300 -15.91 12.93 -8.58
CA LYS A 300 -14.98 12.81 -9.70
C LYS A 300 -13.57 12.66 -9.17
N ARG A 301 -12.76 11.83 -9.82
CA ARG A 301 -11.35 11.70 -9.42
C ARG A 301 -10.62 13.04 -9.63
N PRO A 302 -9.89 13.56 -8.64
CA PRO A 302 -9.20 14.84 -8.76
C PRO A 302 -8.00 14.79 -9.70
N PHE A 303 -7.35 13.63 -9.81
CA PHE A 303 -6.20 13.41 -10.66
C PHE A 303 -6.08 11.94 -11.09
N PRO A 304 -5.33 11.64 -12.17
CA PRO A 304 -4.96 10.28 -12.53
C PRO A 304 -4.09 9.65 -11.43
N ALA A 305 -4.52 8.51 -10.92
CA ALA A 305 -3.80 7.69 -9.94
C ALA A 305 -4.45 6.30 -9.90
N ARG A 306 -3.86 5.38 -9.14
CA ARG A 306 -4.51 4.11 -8.83
C ARG A 306 -5.49 4.28 -7.67
N TRP A 307 -6.71 4.65 -8.01
CA TRP A 307 -7.83 4.74 -7.07
C TRP A 307 -8.37 3.36 -6.72
N ILE A 308 -8.66 3.13 -5.45
CA ILE A 308 -9.21 1.90 -4.89
C ILE A 308 -10.44 2.19 -4.01
N THR A 309 -11.24 1.15 -3.79
CA THR A 309 -12.29 1.10 -2.77
C THR A 309 -12.39 -0.29 -2.15
N GLN A 310 -13.07 -0.43 -1.01
CA GLN A 310 -13.48 -1.73 -0.46
C GLN A 310 -14.98 -1.96 -0.57
N LEU A 311 -15.35 -3.12 -1.12
CA LEU A 311 -16.74 -3.54 -1.30
C LEU A 311 -16.97 -4.93 -0.71
N GLU A 312 -18.21 -5.26 -0.36
CA GLU A 312 -18.54 -6.58 0.18
C GLU A 312 -18.67 -7.62 -0.94
N GLU A 313 -17.71 -8.55 -1.03
CA GLU A 313 -17.71 -9.70 -1.95
C GLU A 313 -17.69 -10.99 -1.11
N SER A 314 -18.72 -11.82 -1.26
CA SER A 314 -18.83 -13.12 -0.55
C SER A 314 -18.60 -13.04 0.97
N GLY A 315 -19.11 -11.96 1.60
CA GLY A 315 -18.99 -11.75 3.05
C GLY A 315 -17.66 -11.16 3.52
N LEU A 316 -16.75 -10.80 2.61
CA LEU A 316 -15.48 -10.13 2.93
C LEU A 316 -15.44 -8.71 2.37
N LYS A 317 -14.75 -7.80 3.06
CA LYS A 317 -14.43 -6.48 2.52
C LYS A 317 -13.25 -6.62 1.55
N THR A 318 -13.54 -6.64 0.26
CA THR A 318 -12.55 -6.84 -0.79
C THR A 318 -12.16 -5.51 -1.39
N THR A 319 -10.86 -5.30 -1.55
CA THR A 319 -10.30 -4.13 -2.23
C THR A 319 -10.52 -4.26 -3.75
N PHE A 320 -10.89 -3.16 -4.40
CA PHE A 320 -11.19 -3.02 -5.84
C PHE A 320 -10.54 -1.72 -6.36
N PRO A 321 -9.51 -1.73 -7.22
CA PRO A 321 -9.12 -0.56 -7.96
C PRO A 321 -10.14 -0.26 -9.02
N PHE A 322 -10.30 1.02 -9.29
CA PHE A 322 -11.10 1.48 -10.39
C PHE A 322 -10.40 1.16 -11.70
N ARG A 323 -11.09 0.46 -12.59
CA ARG A 323 -10.62 0.23 -13.96
C ARG A 323 -10.86 1.47 -14.82
N GLN A 324 -10.10 1.60 -15.91
CA GLN A 324 -10.35 2.66 -16.89
C GLN A 324 -11.52 2.34 -17.84
N VAL A 325 -11.97 1.08 -17.87
CA VAL A 325 -13.08 0.63 -18.71
C VAL A 325 -13.95 -0.38 -17.97
N LYS A 326 -15.24 -0.34 -18.27
CA LYS A 326 -16.18 -1.38 -17.85
C LYS A 326 -15.80 -2.70 -18.51
N GLY A 327 -15.89 -3.80 -17.75
CA GLY A 327 -15.61 -5.13 -18.28
C GLY A 327 -16.19 -6.24 -17.41
N GLN A 328 -16.16 -7.45 -17.94
CA GLN A 328 -16.48 -8.65 -17.18
C GLN A 328 -15.21 -9.31 -16.65
N ILE A 329 -15.40 -10.06 -15.59
CA ILE A 329 -14.35 -10.84 -14.94
C ILE A 329 -14.94 -12.15 -14.45
N TRP A 330 -14.07 -13.14 -14.29
CA TRP A 330 -14.41 -14.41 -13.67
C TRP A 330 -13.64 -14.55 -12.36
N ARG A 331 -14.30 -15.04 -11.31
CA ARG A 331 -13.73 -15.37 -9.99
C ARG A 331 -13.98 -16.85 -9.71
N GLY A 332 -13.06 -17.54 -9.04
CA GLY A 332 -13.28 -18.95 -8.66
C GLY A 332 -14.53 -19.16 -7.81
N VAL A 333 -14.73 -18.35 -6.77
CA VAL A 333 -15.91 -18.47 -5.89
C VAL A 333 -17.16 -17.81 -6.50
N SER A 334 -17.02 -16.59 -7.01
CA SER A 334 -18.19 -15.80 -7.45
C SER A 334 -18.59 -16.10 -8.90
N GLY A 335 -17.78 -16.79 -9.70
CA GLY A 335 -17.98 -17.00 -11.14
C GLY A 335 -17.90 -15.71 -11.95
N MET A 336 -18.56 -15.69 -13.12
CA MET A 336 -18.59 -14.53 -14.02
C MET A 336 -19.42 -13.36 -13.45
N LEU A 337 -18.87 -12.15 -13.41
CA LEU A 337 -19.57 -10.94 -12.99
C LEU A 337 -19.06 -9.71 -13.75
N THR A 338 -19.86 -8.64 -13.75
CA THR A 338 -19.38 -7.33 -14.23
C THR A 338 -18.53 -6.69 -13.15
N TYR A 339 -17.34 -6.23 -13.52
CA TYR A 339 -16.43 -5.58 -12.60
C TYR A 339 -17.11 -4.38 -11.90
N PRO A 340 -17.00 -4.27 -10.57
CA PRO A 340 -17.93 -3.44 -9.81
C PRO A 340 -17.66 -1.93 -9.91
N VAL A 341 -16.44 -1.51 -10.25
CA VAL A 341 -16.05 -0.08 -10.25
C VAL A 341 -15.15 0.29 -11.42
N TRP A 342 -15.45 1.39 -12.11
CA TRP A 342 -14.59 1.90 -13.18
C TRP A 342 -14.73 3.42 -13.30
N PHE A 343 -13.83 4.03 -14.06
CA PHE A 343 -13.95 5.43 -14.46
C PHE A 343 -14.48 5.54 -15.89
N ASP A 344 -15.41 6.46 -16.10
CA ASP A 344 -15.76 7.01 -17.41
C ASP A 344 -15.25 8.46 -17.48
N GLY A 345 -14.07 8.64 -18.04
CA GLY A 345 -13.34 9.90 -17.96
C GLY A 345 -12.88 10.20 -16.52
N ASP A 346 -13.42 11.26 -15.92
CA ASP A 346 -13.20 11.64 -14.52
C ASP A 346 -14.29 11.09 -13.57
N LYS A 347 -15.38 10.55 -14.10
CA LYS A 347 -16.55 10.13 -13.33
C LYS A 347 -16.38 8.73 -12.79
N ALA A 348 -16.67 8.54 -11.51
CA ALA A 348 -16.71 7.22 -10.89
C ALA A 348 -18.04 6.52 -11.19
N CYS A 349 -17.95 5.28 -11.69
CA CYS A 349 -19.08 4.44 -12.05
C CYS A 349 -19.05 3.13 -11.26
N TYR A 350 -20.23 2.67 -10.86
CA TYR A 350 -20.45 1.44 -10.11
C TYR A 350 -21.41 0.51 -10.85
N ARG A 351 -21.21 -0.80 -10.70
CA ARG A 351 -22.23 -1.82 -10.96
C ARG A 351 -22.13 -2.94 -9.93
N LEU A 352 -22.92 -2.80 -8.88
CA LEU A 352 -22.97 -3.79 -7.80
C LEU A 352 -23.97 -4.88 -8.14
N SER A 353 -23.81 -6.08 -7.59
CA SER A 353 -24.58 -7.27 -7.96
C SER A 353 -24.89 -8.12 -6.74
N LYS A 354 -25.58 -9.24 -6.92
CA LYS A 354 -25.74 -10.23 -5.83
C LYS A 354 -24.41 -10.83 -5.34
N LYS A 355 -23.35 -10.71 -6.14
CA LYS A 355 -21.99 -11.23 -5.84
C LYS A 355 -21.11 -10.19 -5.15
N VAL A 356 -21.35 -8.91 -5.45
CA VAL A 356 -20.70 -7.76 -4.81
C VAL A 356 -21.80 -6.83 -4.33
N MET A 357 -22.21 -6.99 -3.07
CA MET A 357 -23.46 -6.41 -2.56
C MET A 357 -23.31 -4.92 -2.24
N PRO A 358 -24.33 -4.09 -2.52
CA PRO A 358 -24.33 -2.68 -2.14
C PRO A 358 -24.65 -2.51 -0.65
N ARG A 359 -23.69 -2.86 0.21
CA ARG A 359 -23.83 -2.83 1.67
C ARG A 359 -22.82 -1.91 2.32
N GLY A 360 -23.33 -1.03 3.18
CA GLY A 360 -22.52 -0.06 3.91
C GLY A 360 -22.08 1.08 2.99
N GLU A 361 -20.78 1.24 2.84
CA GLU A 361 -20.16 2.40 2.21
C GLU A 361 -18.97 1.95 1.37
N SER A 362 -18.72 2.68 0.28
CA SER A 362 -17.53 2.58 -0.56
C SER A 362 -16.61 3.74 -0.21
N LEU A 363 -15.43 3.42 0.33
CA LEU A 363 -14.41 4.41 0.67
C LEU A 363 -13.38 4.47 -0.46
N VAL A 364 -13.39 5.56 -1.22
CA VAL A 364 -12.52 5.77 -2.38
C VAL A 364 -11.30 6.59 -2.00
N TYR A 365 -10.11 6.08 -2.29
CA TYR A 365 -8.82 6.75 -2.03
C TYR A 365 -7.73 6.18 -2.94
N CYS A 366 -6.53 6.75 -2.94
CA CYS A 366 -5.38 6.24 -3.69
C CYS A 366 -4.19 5.95 -2.76
N LEU A 367 -3.39 4.96 -3.14
CA LEU A 367 -2.12 4.60 -2.47
C LEU A 367 -0.93 4.86 -3.38
N GLU A 368 -1.11 4.58 -4.68
CA GLU A 368 -0.06 4.60 -5.71
C GLU A 368 -0.45 5.58 -6.81
N GLY A 369 0.54 6.30 -7.35
CA GLY A 369 0.38 7.03 -8.61
C GLY A 369 0.14 6.08 -9.78
N ASP A 370 -0.29 6.64 -10.92
CA ASP A 370 -0.27 5.93 -12.19
C ASP A 370 0.90 6.43 -13.07
N ASP A 371 1.00 5.95 -14.30
CA ASP A 371 2.03 6.39 -15.26
C ASP A 371 1.74 7.80 -15.85
N SER A 372 0.97 8.64 -15.14
CA SER A 372 0.66 10.00 -15.56
C SER A 372 1.91 10.89 -15.59
N PRO A 373 2.02 11.78 -16.59
CA PRO A 373 3.13 12.73 -16.69
C PRO A 373 3.05 13.86 -15.65
N VAL A 374 1.89 14.06 -15.01
CA VAL A 374 1.74 15.04 -13.93
C VAL A 374 2.07 14.34 -12.61
N PRO A 375 3.21 14.63 -11.96
CA PRO A 375 3.53 14.03 -10.68
C PRO A 375 2.53 14.51 -9.63
N VAL A 376 1.93 13.55 -8.94
CA VAL A 376 1.10 13.79 -7.75
C VAL A 376 1.71 13.00 -6.62
N ASP A 377 1.92 13.64 -5.47
CA ASP A 377 2.45 12.96 -4.30
C ASP A 377 1.40 11.99 -3.75
N THR A 378 1.75 10.71 -3.76
CA THR A 378 0.91 9.63 -3.23
C THR A 378 1.47 9.09 -1.92
N PRO A 379 0.68 8.38 -1.10
CA PRO A 379 1.19 7.76 0.12
C PRO A 379 2.43 6.87 -0.10
N VAL A 380 2.51 6.18 -1.24
CA VAL A 380 3.68 5.36 -1.59
C VAL A 380 4.89 6.23 -1.96
N ASP A 381 4.70 7.41 -2.54
CA ASP A 381 5.81 8.32 -2.84
C ASP A 381 6.36 8.98 -1.56
N VAL A 382 5.48 9.32 -0.62
CA VAL A 382 5.87 9.71 0.75
C VAL A 382 6.72 8.61 1.38
N MET A 383 6.26 7.35 1.32
CA MET A 383 7.01 6.20 1.86
C MET A 383 8.39 6.04 1.22
N LYS A 384 8.49 6.19 -0.11
CA LYS A 384 9.79 6.14 -0.83
C LYS A 384 10.72 7.27 -0.42
N ALA A 385 10.18 8.48 -0.22
CA ALA A 385 10.93 9.65 0.18
C ALA A 385 11.48 9.52 1.62
N THR A 386 10.73 8.85 2.51
CA THR A 386 11.06 8.79 3.95
C THR A 386 11.84 7.53 4.35
N LEU A 387 11.49 6.37 3.80
CA LEU A 387 12.10 5.08 4.16
C LEU A 387 13.17 4.61 3.16
N GLY A 388 13.21 5.25 1.99
CA GLY A 388 14.09 4.86 0.90
C GLY A 388 13.56 3.66 0.10
N ARG A 389 14.07 3.51 -1.13
CA ARG A 389 13.58 2.51 -2.10
C ARG A 389 13.66 1.08 -1.59
N GLN A 390 14.76 0.68 -0.95
CA GLN A 390 14.97 -0.71 -0.52
C GLN A 390 13.95 -1.16 0.54
N ALA A 391 13.66 -0.30 1.52
CA ALA A 391 12.63 -0.60 2.53
C ALA A 391 11.25 -0.66 1.88
N CYS A 392 10.95 0.29 0.98
CA CYS A 392 9.69 0.33 0.25
C CYS A 392 9.46 -0.89 -0.63
N ASP A 393 10.48 -1.38 -1.35
CA ASP A 393 10.35 -2.56 -2.21
C ASP A 393 9.96 -3.81 -1.41
N SER A 394 10.40 -3.89 -0.16
CA SER A 394 10.03 -4.98 0.76
C SER A 394 8.59 -4.84 1.27
N ILE A 395 8.14 -3.61 1.55
CA ILE A 395 6.76 -3.33 2.00
C ILE A 395 5.74 -3.51 0.86
N LEU A 396 6.06 -2.97 -0.33
CA LEU A 396 5.21 -3.02 -1.52
C LEU A 396 5.14 -4.41 -2.13
N ASP A 397 6.16 -5.24 -1.86
CA ASP A 397 6.24 -6.65 -2.25
C ASP A 397 5.85 -6.91 -3.71
N TRP A 398 6.49 -6.18 -4.63
CA TRP A 398 6.23 -6.30 -6.07
C TRP A 398 6.36 -7.72 -6.59
N ALA A 399 7.25 -8.53 -5.99
CA ALA A 399 7.41 -9.92 -6.33
C ALA A 399 6.20 -10.76 -5.90
N GLY A 400 5.69 -10.58 -4.67
CA GLY A 400 4.51 -11.27 -4.15
C GLY A 400 3.22 -10.86 -4.86
N ARG A 401 3.19 -9.65 -5.44
CA ARG A 401 2.06 -9.17 -6.24
C ARG A 401 1.99 -9.78 -7.64
N ARG A 402 2.90 -10.64 -8.10
CA ARG A 402 2.83 -11.22 -9.46
C ARG A 402 2.02 -12.51 -9.47
N LEU A 403 1.14 -12.69 -10.47
CA LEU A 403 0.44 -13.96 -10.61
C LEU A 403 1.44 -15.09 -10.84
N ARG A 404 1.21 -16.23 -10.18
CA ARG A 404 1.89 -17.47 -10.58
C ARG A 404 1.34 -17.93 -11.93
N THR A 405 2.18 -18.57 -12.73
CA THR A 405 1.76 -19.13 -14.03
C THR A 405 1.41 -20.60 -13.89
N HIS A 406 0.18 -20.95 -14.25
CA HIS A 406 -0.25 -22.33 -14.50
C HIS A 406 -0.14 -22.71 -15.99
N HIS A 407 0.53 -21.89 -16.81
CA HIS A 407 0.83 -22.20 -18.20
C HIS A 407 2.22 -22.81 -18.33
N ARG A 408 2.31 -24.04 -18.84
CA ARG A 408 3.58 -24.72 -19.13
C ARG A 408 4.46 -23.93 -20.11
N ARG A 409 3.83 -23.20 -21.03
CA ARG A 409 4.46 -22.50 -22.17
C ARG A 409 4.34 -20.99 -22.07
N GLY A 410 4.45 -20.42 -20.86
CA GLY A 410 4.10 -19.03 -20.56
C GLY A 410 4.63 -17.93 -21.49
N ALA A 411 5.73 -18.17 -22.25
CA ALA A 411 6.30 -17.23 -23.21
C ALA A 411 5.93 -17.49 -24.69
N GLU A 412 5.36 -18.65 -25.03
CA GLU A 412 5.08 -19.07 -26.42
C GLU A 412 3.63 -18.76 -26.87
N GLY A 413 2.86 -18.04 -26.05
CA GLY A 413 1.51 -17.57 -26.34
C GLY A 413 0.43 -18.09 -25.38
N ILE A 414 -0.71 -17.39 -25.34
CA ILE A 414 -1.86 -17.71 -24.47
C ILE A 414 -2.68 -18.84 -25.14
N ARG A 415 -2.26 -20.10 -24.97
CA ARG A 415 -3.18 -21.23 -25.16
C ARG A 415 -4.03 -21.37 -23.91
N ARG A 416 -5.32 -21.71 -24.07
CA ARG A 416 -6.23 -21.97 -22.94
C ARG A 416 -5.73 -23.22 -22.18
N ALA A 417 -4.85 -23.05 -21.20
CA ALA A 417 -4.15 -24.16 -20.54
C ALA A 417 -4.98 -24.83 -19.42
N CYS A 418 -6.09 -24.22 -19.02
CA CYS A 418 -7.03 -24.82 -18.09
C CYS A 418 -7.79 -25.99 -18.72
N THR A 419 -8.28 -26.90 -17.87
CA THR A 419 -8.93 -28.14 -18.32
C THR A 419 -10.12 -27.87 -19.24
N CYS A 420 -10.95 -26.87 -18.95
CA CYS A 420 -12.09 -26.50 -19.79
C CYS A 420 -11.67 -26.01 -21.18
N GLY A 421 -10.66 -25.16 -21.26
CA GLY A 421 -10.18 -24.64 -22.53
C GLY A 421 -9.42 -25.66 -23.38
N CYS A 422 -8.62 -26.53 -22.76
CA CYS A 422 -7.94 -27.61 -23.46
C CYS A 422 -8.91 -28.69 -23.94
N THR A 423 -9.88 -29.09 -23.12
CA THR A 423 -10.89 -30.08 -23.53
C THR A 423 -11.71 -29.58 -24.70
N GLU A 424 -12.18 -28.32 -24.69
CA GLU A 424 -12.89 -27.72 -25.85
C GLU A 424 -12.04 -27.75 -27.13
N ALA A 425 -10.75 -27.45 -27.03
CA ALA A 425 -9.83 -27.47 -28.16
C ALA A 425 -9.58 -28.90 -28.69
N ILE A 426 -9.49 -29.89 -27.80
CA ILE A 426 -9.35 -31.30 -28.16
C ILE A 426 -10.66 -31.80 -28.80
N GLU A 427 -11.82 -31.55 -28.17
CA GLU A 427 -13.14 -31.93 -28.67
C GLU A 427 -13.37 -31.42 -30.10
N ALA A 428 -12.95 -30.19 -30.42
CA ALA A 428 -13.02 -29.65 -31.79
C ALA A 428 -12.21 -30.46 -32.82
N VAL A 429 -11.05 -30.99 -32.44
CA VAL A 429 -10.23 -31.87 -33.30
C VAL A 429 -10.94 -33.19 -33.57
N PHE A 430 -11.57 -33.78 -32.55
CA PHE A 430 -12.31 -35.03 -32.68
C PHE A 430 -13.61 -34.85 -33.48
N HIS A 431 -14.33 -33.73 -33.31
CA HIS A 431 -15.49 -33.40 -34.13
C HIS A 431 -15.14 -33.25 -35.62
N ALA A 432 -13.97 -32.71 -35.93
CA ALA A 432 -13.48 -32.61 -37.30
C ALA A 432 -12.97 -33.96 -37.86
N GLY A 433 -12.91 -35.01 -37.02
CA GLY A 433 -12.29 -36.28 -37.38
C GLY A 433 -10.83 -36.10 -37.77
N GLN A 434 -10.06 -35.31 -37.00
CA GLN A 434 -8.65 -34.97 -37.27
C GLN A 434 -7.70 -35.46 -36.15
N GLU A 435 -8.15 -36.37 -35.28
CA GLU A 435 -7.45 -36.78 -34.07
C GLU A 435 -6.11 -37.45 -34.31
N VAL A 436 -5.93 -38.16 -35.43
CA VAL A 436 -4.66 -38.81 -35.79
C VAL A 436 -3.69 -37.81 -36.40
N GLU A 437 -4.19 -36.99 -37.33
CA GLU A 437 -3.43 -35.97 -38.06
C GLU A 437 -2.94 -34.86 -37.13
N LYS A 438 -3.72 -34.55 -36.09
CA LYS A 438 -3.41 -33.54 -35.06
C LYS A 438 -3.01 -34.16 -33.72
N SER A 439 -2.47 -35.39 -33.71
CA SER A 439 -2.04 -36.09 -32.50
C SER A 439 -1.09 -35.27 -31.61
N GLN A 440 -0.04 -34.66 -32.18
CA GLN A 440 0.90 -33.79 -31.45
C GLN A 440 0.23 -32.57 -30.81
N TYR A 441 -0.80 -32.01 -31.46
CA TYR A 441 -1.55 -30.89 -30.91
C TYR A 441 -2.34 -31.32 -29.67
N VAL A 442 -3.01 -32.48 -29.74
CA VAL A 442 -3.77 -33.06 -28.63
C VAL A 442 -2.83 -33.43 -27.48
N GLU A 443 -1.68 -34.07 -27.75
CA GLU A 443 -0.66 -34.36 -26.73
C GLU A 443 -0.16 -33.09 -26.04
N GLY A 444 0.09 -32.03 -26.81
CA GLY A 444 0.49 -30.74 -26.26
C GLY A 444 -0.60 -30.10 -25.37
N ALA A 445 -1.88 -30.24 -25.72
CA ALA A 445 -3.00 -29.76 -24.90
C ALA A 445 -3.19 -30.59 -23.63
N VAL A 446 -3.08 -31.92 -23.72
CA VAL A 446 -3.10 -32.82 -22.56
C VAL A 446 -1.93 -32.49 -21.61
N GLY A 447 -0.73 -32.25 -22.15
CA GLY A 447 0.42 -31.85 -21.35
C GLY A 447 0.25 -30.51 -20.62
N ASP A 448 -0.50 -29.56 -21.19
CA ASP A 448 -0.87 -28.32 -20.50
C ASP A 448 -1.87 -28.60 -19.37
N MET A 449 -2.88 -29.45 -19.58
CA MET A 449 -3.84 -29.84 -18.53
C MET A 449 -3.17 -30.55 -17.36
N VAL A 450 -2.26 -31.49 -17.62
CA VAL A 450 -1.51 -32.21 -16.56
C VAL A 450 -0.68 -31.21 -15.76
N TYR A 451 0.00 -30.28 -16.43
CA TYR A 451 0.75 -29.23 -15.74
C TYR A 451 -0.17 -28.35 -14.87
N PHE A 452 -1.30 -27.92 -15.42
CA PHE A 452 -2.30 -27.11 -14.72
C PHE A 452 -2.77 -27.76 -13.42
N VAL A 453 -3.24 -29.01 -13.48
CA VAL A 453 -3.76 -29.73 -12.31
C VAL A 453 -2.67 -30.01 -11.28
N THR A 454 -1.45 -30.31 -11.74
CA THR A 454 -0.30 -30.51 -10.84
C THR A 454 0.01 -29.23 -10.07
N ARG A 455 -0.05 -28.06 -10.72
CA ARG A 455 0.17 -26.76 -10.06
C ARG A 455 -0.95 -26.42 -9.08
N HIS A 456 -2.20 -26.74 -9.41
CA HIS A 456 -3.33 -26.53 -8.50
C HIS A 456 -3.24 -27.42 -7.26
N MET A 457 -2.91 -28.70 -7.42
CA MET A 457 -2.69 -29.61 -6.29
C MET A 457 -1.55 -29.13 -5.38
N ALA A 458 -0.44 -28.67 -5.95
CA ALA A 458 0.65 -28.07 -5.15
C ALA A 458 0.18 -26.83 -4.38
N ARG A 459 -0.65 -25.97 -5.00
CA ARG A 459 -1.22 -24.79 -4.32
C ARG A 459 -2.21 -25.16 -3.22
N ILE A 460 -3.03 -26.20 -3.42
CA ILE A 460 -3.90 -26.77 -2.37
C ILE A 460 -3.06 -27.22 -1.18
N ASP A 461 -1.95 -27.93 -1.41
CA ASP A 461 -1.06 -28.39 -0.35
C ASP A 461 -0.35 -27.24 0.38
N GLU A 462 0.03 -26.16 -0.32
CA GLU A 462 0.57 -24.94 0.31
C GLU A 462 -0.42 -24.35 1.33
N TYR A 463 -1.71 -24.26 0.97
CA TYR A 463 -2.75 -23.77 1.89
C TYR A 463 -3.01 -24.69 3.08
N ARG A 464 -2.95 -26.00 2.86
CA ARG A 464 -3.11 -26.98 3.95
C ARG A 464 -1.94 -26.91 4.92
N ALA A 465 -0.72 -26.83 4.41
CA ALA A 465 0.47 -26.65 5.25
C ALA A 465 0.40 -25.35 6.05
N PHE A 466 -0.09 -24.26 5.43
CA PHE A 466 -0.38 -23.01 6.14
C PHE A 466 -1.42 -23.21 7.26
N ALA A 467 -2.53 -23.90 6.99
CA ALA A 467 -3.59 -24.11 7.98
C ALA A 467 -3.08 -24.93 9.19
N ASP A 468 -2.27 -25.96 8.95
CA ASP A 468 -1.65 -26.76 10.01
C ASP A 468 -0.70 -25.92 10.87
N ASP A 469 0.21 -25.18 10.24
CA ASP A 469 1.13 -24.26 10.93
C ASP A 469 0.39 -23.19 11.73
N MET A 470 -0.64 -22.58 11.14
CA MET A 470 -1.47 -21.57 11.79
C MET A 470 -2.24 -22.16 12.98
N ALA A 471 -2.80 -23.36 12.86
CA ALA A 471 -3.51 -24.02 13.96
C ALA A 471 -2.57 -24.33 15.13
N LEU A 472 -1.34 -24.78 14.85
CA LEU A 472 -0.31 -24.98 15.87
C LEU A 472 0.02 -23.64 16.57
N PHE A 473 0.27 -22.59 15.79
CA PHE A 473 0.58 -21.26 16.31
C PHE A 473 -0.53 -20.69 17.19
N LEU A 474 -1.79 -20.74 16.74
CA LEU A 474 -2.95 -20.23 17.48
C LEU A 474 -3.17 -20.98 18.79
N ARG A 475 -3.05 -22.32 18.76
CA ARG A 475 -3.17 -23.15 19.96
C ARG A 475 -2.08 -22.84 20.98
N ASP A 476 -0.83 -22.72 20.54
CA ASP A 476 0.28 -22.46 21.45
C ASP A 476 0.23 -21.02 21.99
N SER A 477 -0.19 -20.06 21.16
CA SER A 477 -0.51 -18.69 21.60
C SER A 477 -1.64 -18.69 22.63
N GLY A 478 -2.69 -19.50 22.45
CA GLY A 478 -3.81 -19.59 23.41
C GLY A 478 -3.39 -20.11 24.79
N LYS A 479 -2.32 -20.92 24.87
CA LYS A 479 -1.74 -21.34 26.16
C LYS A 479 -0.96 -20.20 26.81
N SER A 480 -0.25 -19.40 26.01
CA SER A 480 0.56 -18.27 26.49
C SER A 480 -0.27 -17.03 26.84
N TYR A 481 -1.45 -16.87 26.24
CA TYR A 481 -2.34 -15.72 26.43
C TYR A 481 -3.79 -16.16 26.72
N PRO A 482 -4.08 -16.71 27.92
CA PRO A 482 -5.42 -17.18 28.26
C PRO A 482 -6.51 -16.10 28.16
N ASP A 483 -6.18 -14.84 28.41
CA ASP A 483 -7.12 -13.70 28.32
C ASP A 483 -7.54 -13.40 26.88
N LEU A 484 -6.79 -13.88 25.88
CA LEU A 484 -7.09 -13.70 24.45
C LEU A 484 -7.79 -14.92 23.85
N LYS A 485 -8.27 -15.85 24.67
CA LYS A 485 -8.83 -17.13 24.20
C LYS A 485 -9.97 -16.93 23.20
N ALA A 486 -10.92 -16.04 23.47
CA ALA A 486 -12.06 -15.82 22.57
C ALA A 486 -11.60 -15.33 21.19
N TYR A 487 -10.68 -14.36 21.15
CA TYR A 487 -10.08 -13.87 19.92
C TYR A 487 -9.36 -14.98 19.14
N LEU A 488 -8.56 -15.80 19.83
CA LEU A 488 -7.81 -16.89 19.17
C LEU A 488 -8.69 -18.07 18.75
N ASP A 489 -9.76 -18.36 19.48
CA ASP A 489 -10.73 -19.40 19.14
C ASP A 489 -11.46 -19.05 17.82
N ASP A 490 -11.89 -17.80 17.66
CA ASP A 490 -12.54 -17.32 16.44
C ASP A 490 -11.63 -17.47 15.21
N LEU A 491 -10.36 -17.08 15.34
CA LEU A 491 -9.36 -17.25 14.27
C LEU A 491 -9.05 -18.73 14.01
N THR A 492 -9.05 -19.57 15.04
CA THR A 492 -8.86 -21.02 14.92
C THR A 492 -10.01 -21.65 14.13
N GLN A 493 -11.25 -21.21 14.39
CA GLN A 493 -12.41 -21.68 13.65
C GLN A 493 -12.33 -21.32 12.16
N ILE A 494 -11.81 -20.12 11.82
CA ILE A 494 -11.59 -19.73 10.42
C ILE A 494 -10.52 -20.61 9.78
N ALA A 495 -9.36 -20.78 10.43
CA ALA A 495 -8.27 -21.61 9.91
C ALA A 495 -8.70 -23.08 9.69
N ALA A 496 -9.53 -23.63 10.57
CA ALA A 496 -10.05 -24.99 10.47
C ALA A 496 -10.99 -25.23 9.27
N GLN A 497 -11.46 -24.17 8.60
CA GLN A 497 -12.26 -24.32 7.38
C GLN A 497 -11.43 -24.92 6.23
N ILE A 498 -10.12 -24.69 6.16
CA ILE A 498 -9.25 -25.24 5.10
C ILE A 498 -9.25 -26.78 5.11
N PRO A 499 -8.89 -27.47 6.21
CA PRO A 499 -8.96 -28.93 6.25
C PRO A 499 -10.40 -29.44 6.14
N GLY A 500 -11.39 -28.70 6.66
CA GLY A 500 -12.81 -29.05 6.50
C GLY A 500 -13.24 -29.12 5.03
N GLN A 501 -12.92 -28.09 4.23
CA GLN A 501 -13.25 -28.06 2.81
C GLN A 501 -12.42 -29.04 1.98
N TYR A 502 -11.20 -29.37 2.44
CA TYR A 502 -10.43 -30.44 1.81
C TYR A 502 -11.21 -31.76 1.82
N GLU A 503 -11.71 -32.18 2.99
CA GLU A 503 -12.40 -33.46 3.12
C GLU A 503 -13.72 -33.48 2.32
N VAL A 504 -14.41 -32.34 2.19
CA VAL A 504 -15.60 -32.20 1.33
C VAL A 504 -15.25 -32.42 -0.15
N GLN A 505 -14.10 -31.90 -0.61
CA GLN A 505 -13.72 -31.91 -2.02
C GLN A 505 -12.76 -33.03 -2.42
N LYS A 506 -12.23 -33.80 -1.46
CA LYS A 506 -11.19 -34.82 -1.64
C LYS A 506 -11.49 -35.81 -2.75
N GLU A 507 -12.73 -36.27 -2.83
CA GLU A 507 -13.18 -37.21 -3.87
C GLU A 507 -13.35 -36.54 -5.24
N ASN A 508 -13.54 -35.22 -5.30
CA ASN A 508 -13.78 -34.46 -6.53
C ASN A 508 -12.49 -33.92 -7.15
N ILE A 509 -11.53 -33.46 -6.33
CA ILE A 509 -10.26 -32.90 -6.80
C ILE A 509 -9.34 -33.94 -7.44
N LYS A 510 -9.55 -35.23 -7.13
CA LYS A 510 -8.78 -36.38 -7.60
C LYS A 510 -7.28 -36.25 -7.34
N SER A 511 -6.50 -37.25 -7.76
CA SER A 511 -5.05 -37.29 -7.58
C SER A 511 -4.32 -37.01 -8.90
N ASN A 512 -3.03 -36.66 -8.81
CA ASN A 512 -2.18 -36.56 -9.99
C ASN A 512 -2.09 -37.89 -10.76
N ALA A 513 -2.14 -39.04 -10.06
CA ALA A 513 -2.18 -40.35 -10.72
C ALA A 513 -3.44 -40.55 -11.57
N PHE A 514 -4.59 -40.03 -11.13
CA PHE A 514 -5.81 -40.03 -11.93
C PHE A 514 -5.68 -39.12 -13.16
N ALA A 515 -5.06 -37.95 -13.01
CA ALA A 515 -4.76 -37.07 -14.14
C ALA A 515 -3.83 -37.75 -15.17
N ASP A 516 -2.81 -38.49 -14.72
CA ASP A 516 -1.91 -39.26 -15.58
C ASP A 516 -2.66 -40.38 -16.32
N GLU A 517 -3.58 -41.06 -15.65
CA GLU A 517 -4.44 -42.06 -16.27
C GLU A 517 -5.33 -41.44 -17.36
N LEU A 518 -5.98 -40.31 -17.06
CA LEU A 518 -6.78 -39.56 -18.04
C LEU A 518 -5.93 -39.12 -19.22
N ALA A 519 -4.71 -38.64 -18.98
CA ALA A 519 -3.80 -38.22 -20.02
C ALA A 519 -3.44 -39.37 -20.97
N GLY A 520 -3.08 -40.54 -20.40
CA GLY A 520 -2.80 -41.74 -21.18
C GLY A 520 -3.98 -42.19 -22.03
N LYS A 521 -5.20 -42.17 -21.47
CA LYS A 521 -6.43 -42.51 -22.20
C LYS A 521 -6.73 -41.52 -23.33
N THR A 522 -6.66 -40.21 -23.07
CA THR A 522 -6.93 -39.19 -24.09
C THR A 522 -5.93 -39.27 -25.24
N ILE A 523 -4.64 -39.44 -24.96
CA ILE A 523 -3.59 -39.58 -25.97
C ILE A 523 -3.76 -40.88 -26.76
N ALA A 524 -4.19 -41.98 -26.14
CA ALA A 524 -4.38 -43.25 -26.85
C ALA A 524 -5.41 -43.16 -27.99
N LEU A 525 -6.41 -42.27 -27.87
CA LEU A 525 -7.44 -42.06 -28.90
C LEU A 525 -6.88 -41.47 -30.21
N THR A 526 -5.69 -40.83 -30.19
CA THR A 526 -5.08 -40.22 -31.38
C THR A 526 -4.26 -41.21 -32.21
N ARG A 527 -4.05 -42.44 -31.72
CA ARG A 527 -3.17 -43.43 -32.37
C ARG A 527 -3.77 -44.04 -33.64
N LYS A 528 -5.09 -44.12 -33.71
CA LYS A 528 -5.84 -44.66 -34.85
C LYS A 528 -7.25 -44.09 -34.88
N LYS A 529 -7.85 -44.04 -36.07
CA LYS A 529 -9.27 -43.72 -36.24
C LYS A 529 -10.13 -44.85 -35.68
N ASP A 530 -11.16 -44.49 -34.92
CA ASP A 530 -12.20 -45.39 -34.42
C ASP A 530 -13.53 -44.62 -34.35
N PRO A 531 -14.66 -45.19 -34.82
CA PRO A 531 -15.96 -44.52 -34.72
C PRO A 531 -16.37 -44.11 -33.30
N LYS A 532 -15.83 -44.75 -32.25
CA LYS A 532 -16.11 -44.45 -30.84
C LYS A 532 -15.19 -43.39 -30.22
N ASN A 533 -14.19 -42.91 -30.96
CA ASN A 533 -13.20 -41.97 -30.46
C ASN A 533 -13.85 -40.67 -29.97
N LEU A 534 -14.81 -40.12 -30.71
CA LEU A 534 -15.48 -38.88 -30.33
C LEU A 534 -16.24 -39.02 -29.01
N ASP A 535 -17.09 -40.05 -28.87
CA ASP A 535 -17.86 -40.28 -27.64
C ASP A 535 -16.94 -40.49 -26.43
N THR A 536 -15.85 -41.25 -26.63
CA THR A 536 -14.86 -41.50 -25.57
C THR A 536 -14.12 -40.22 -25.20
N CYS A 537 -13.77 -39.38 -26.18
CA CYS A 537 -13.14 -38.09 -25.96
C CYS A 537 -14.04 -37.15 -25.15
N LEU A 538 -15.34 -37.06 -25.48
CA LEU A 538 -16.30 -36.23 -24.77
C LEU A 538 -16.45 -36.67 -23.30
N GLU A 539 -16.46 -37.98 -23.04
CA GLU A 539 -16.57 -38.50 -21.68
C GLU A 539 -15.30 -38.24 -20.85
N LEU A 540 -14.11 -38.43 -21.45
CA LEU A 540 -12.85 -38.04 -20.81
C LEU A 540 -12.80 -36.52 -20.57
N GLY A 541 -13.33 -35.72 -21.49
CA GLY A 541 -13.44 -34.27 -21.36
C GLY A 541 -14.28 -33.84 -20.15
N LYS A 542 -15.38 -34.54 -19.85
CA LYS A 542 -16.17 -34.31 -18.62
C LYS A 542 -15.36 -34.62 -17.37
N GLN A 543 -14.59 -35.71 -17.36
CA GLN A 543 -13.76 -36.09 -16.21
C GLN A 543 -12.66 -35.06 -15.94
N TRP A 544 -11.97 -34.59 -16.99
CA TRP A 544 -11.00 -33.49 -16.90
C TRP A 544 -11.61 -32.21 -16.34
N ARG A 545 -12.77 -31.80 -16.86
CA ARG A 545 -13.49 -30.59 -16.40
C ARG A 545 -13.98 -30.72 -14.96
N GLY A 546 -14.50 -31.89 -14.57
CA GLY A 546 -14.97 -32.15 -13.21
C GLY A 546 -13.84 -32.04 -12.18
N MET A 547 -12.71 -32.70 -12.46
CA MET A 547 -11.52 -32.63 -11.62
C MET A 547 -10.95 -31.20 -11.53
N GLY A 548 -10.72 -30.56 -12.68
CA GLY A 548 -10.16 -29.20 -12.71
C GLY A 548 -11.07 -28.19 -12.04
N GLY A 549 -12.38 -28.21 -12.31
CA GLY A 549 -13.32 -27.29 -11.68
C GLY A 549 -13.41 -27.44 -10.15
N ALA A 550 -13.26 -28.66 -9.63
CA ALA A 550 -13.19 -28.88 -8.19
C ALA A 550 -11.90 -28.31 -7.57
N GLN A 551 -10.76 -28.46 -8.25
CA GLN A 551 -9.48 -27.90 -7.81
C GLN A 551 -9.52 -26.36 -7.84
N ASP A 552 -10.01 -25.77 -8.93
CA ASP A 552 -10.17 -24.31 -9.11
C ASP A 552 -11.02 -23.71 -7.99
N GLY A 553 -12.17 -24.33 -7.70
CA GLY A 553 -13.09 -23.91 -6.65
C GLY A 553 -12.46 -23.97 -5.27
N LEU A 554 -11.76 -25.07 -4.95
CA LEU A 554 -11.12 -25.27 -3.65
C LEU A 554 -9.98 -24.27 -3.41
N VAL A 555 -9.13 -24.04 -4.41
CA VAL A 555 -8.05 -23.04 -4.34
C VAL A 555 -8.61 -21.64 -4.09
N ALA A 556 -9.67 -21.26 -4.80
CA ALA A 556 -10.31 -19.96 -4.63
C ALA A 556 -10.97 -19.81 -3.24
N GLU A 557 -11.59 -20.87 -2.72
CA GLU A 557 -12.17 -20.89 -1.38
C GLU A 557 -11.09 -20.76 -0.29
N TYR A 558 -9.98 -21.48 -0.40
CA TYR A 558 -8.85 -21.36 0.51
C TYR A 558 -8.28 -19.94 0.54
N HIS A 559 -8.12 -19.33 -0.64
CA HIS A 559 -7.68 -17.94 -0.74
C HIS A 559 -8.60 -16.99 0.03
N MET A 560 -9.92 -17.17 -0.10
CA MET A 560 -10.92 -16.39 0.65
C MET A 560 -10.84 -16.63 2.16
N ILE A 561 -10.64 -17.86 2.60
CA ILE A 561 -10.49 -18.18 4.03
C ILE A 561 -9.25 -17.48 4.62
N VAL A 562 -8.11 -17.51 3.93
CA VAL A 562 -6.88 -16.84 4.40
C VAL A 562 -7.03 -15.32 4.42
N ARG A 563 -7.71 -14.73 3.42
CA ARG A 563 -8.07 -13.31 3.44
C ARG A 563 -8.98 -12.95 4.60
N ARG A 564 -9.98 -13.79 4.90
CA ARG A 564 -10.84 -13.62 6.08
C ARG A 564 -10.03 -13.64 7.36
N LEU A 565 -9.17 -14.64 7.53
CA LEU A 565 -8.29 -14.76 8.70
C LEU A 565 -7.42 -13.52 8.88
N PHE A 566 -6.87 -12.98 7.78
CA PHE A 566 -6.09 -11.73 7.80
C PHE A 566 -6.90 -10.51 8.25
N GLN A 567 -8.13 -10.36 7.77
CA GLN A 567 -9.03 -9.26 8.13
C GLN A 567 -9.49 -9.36 9.59
N GLU A 568 -9.98 -10.53 10.00
CA GLU A 568 -10.48 -10.77 11.36
C GLU A 568 -9.36 -10.66 12.41
N ALA A 569 -8.14 -11.08 12.07
CA ALA A 569 -6.99 -10.84 12.94
C ALA A 569 -6.75 -9.34 13.18
N GLY A 570 -6.86 -8.51 12.12
CA GLY A 570 -6.68 -7.07 12.20
C GLY A 570 -7.83 -6.34 12.92
N VAL A 571 -9.08 -6.69 12.60
CA VAL A 571 -10.27 -6.07 13.21
C VAL A 571 -10.42 -6.50 14.67
N GLY A 572 -10.27 -7.79 14.96
CA GLY A 572 -10.49 -8.35 16.29
C GLY A 572 -9.51 -7.85 17.36
N CYS A 573 -8.32 -7.36 16.96
CA CYS A 573 -7.35 -6.79 17.89
C CYS A 573 -7.58 -5.29 18.17
N LEU A 574 -8.45 -4.59 17.43
CA LEU A 574 -8.59 -3.13 17.56
C LEU A 574 -9.02 -2.71 18.97
N THR A 575 -9.82 -3.50 19.66
CA THR A 575 -10.28 -3.22 21.03
C THR A 575 -9.53 -4.04 22.09
N GLN A 576 -8.47 -4.76 21.69
CA GLN A 576 -7.72 -5.67 22.55
C GLN A 576 -6.21 -5.39 22.47
N PRO A 577 -5.68 -4.46 23.28
CA PRO A 577 -4.27 -4.07 23.23
C PRO A 577 -3.28 -5.24 23.33
N GLY A 578 -3.59 -6.26 24.13
CA GLY A 578 -2.76 -7.45 24.28
C GLY A 578 -2.67 -8.31 23.02
N ALA A 579 -3.60 -8.18 22.07
CA ALA A 579 -3.65 -8.99 20.86
C ALA A 579 -2.84 -8.43 19.68
N VAL A 580 -2.33 -7.19 19.75
CA VAL A 580 -1.72 -6.49 18.61
C VAL A 580 -0.54 -7.24 18.00
N GLU A 581 0.38 -7.73 18.83
CA GLU A 581 1.56 -8.46 18.33
C GLU A 581 1.19 -9.81 17.71
N LEU A 582 0.21 -10.51 18.29
CA LEU A 582 -0.33 -11.73 17.70
C LEU A 582 -1.03 -11.44 16.37
N ALA A 583 -1.84 -10.39 16.30
CA ALA A 583 -2.51 -9.96 15.08
C ALA A 583 -1.51 -9.65 13.96
N ARG A 584 -0.42 -8.93 14.28
CA ARG A 584 0.68 -8.65 13.34
C ARG A 584 1.31 -9.94 12.80
N GLU A 585 1.63 -10.89 13.67
CA GLU A 585 2.23 -12.15 13.23
C GLU A 585 1.26 -13.02 12.40
N ILE A 586 -0.01 -13.10 12.80
CA ILE A 586 -1.05 -13.82 12.05
C ILE A 586 -1.21 -13.20 10.66
N ARG A 587 -1.31 -11.88 10.59
CA ARG A 587 -1.40 -11.12 9.33
C ARG A 587 -0.17 -11.36 8.46
N ASN A 588 1.03 -11.35 9.03
CA ASN A 588 2.27 -11.62 8.30
C ASN A 588 2.32 -13.04 7.71
N ARG A 589 1.87 -14.06 8.46
CA ARG A 589 1.74 -15.44 7.96
C ARG A 589 0.72 -15.56 6.83
N CYS A 590 -0.45 -14.93 6.99
CA CYS A 590 -1.46 -14.88 5.95
C CYS A 590 -0.92 -14.19 4.70
N ARG A 591 -0.24 -13.03 4.83
CA ARG A 591 0.42 -12.31 3.74
C ARG A 591 1.35 -13.24 2.97
N LYS A 592 2.25 -13.97 3.66
CA LYS A 592 3.17 -14.93 3.03
C LYS A 592 2.43 -16.01 2.23
N CYS A 593 1.32 -16.53 2.74
CA CYS A 593 0.50 -17.52 2.05
C CYS A 593 -0.22 -16.95 0.82
N LEU A 594 -0.70 -15.71 0.91
CA LEU A 594 -1.42 -14.98 -0.14
C LEU A 594 -0.51 -14.48 -1.28
N ARG A 595 0.80 -14.48 -1.08
CA ARG A 595 1.77 -14.11 -2.13
C ARG A 595 1.60 -14.98 -3.38
N ASN A 596 1.85 -14.33 -4.51
CA ASN A 596 1.85 -14.92 -5.84
C ASN A 596 0.57 -15.70 -6.12
N PRO A 597 -0.62 -15.06 -6.04
CA PRO A 597 -1.86 -15.78 -6.25
C PRO A 597 -1.95 -16.31 -7.68
N ASP A 598 -2.69 -17.39 -7.85
CA ASP A 598 -3.06 -17.94 -9.13
C ASP A 598 -4.21 -17.12 -9.77
N GLY A 599 -4.38 -17.21 -11.09
CA GLY A 599 -5.48 -16.57 -11.81
C GLY A 599 -6.89 -17.03 -11.40
N TYR A 600 -7.00 -18.08 -10.59
CA TYR A 600 -8.26 -18.58 -10.02
C TYR A 600 -8.52 -18.09 -8.58
N GLU A 601 -7.47 -17.66 -7.87
CA GLU A 601 -7.49 -16.97 -6.57
C GLU A 601 -7.71 -15.46 -6.76
N ILE A 602 -6.92 -14.92 -7.72
CA ILE A 602 -6.67 -13.54 -8.16
C ILE A 602 -6.12 -12.69 -6.98
N TRP A 603 -4.95 -12.02 -7.04
CA TRP A 603 -4.64 -10.85 -7.89
C TRP A 603 -3.16 -10.53 -8.16
N SER A 604 -2.86 -9.88 -9.30
CA SER A 604 -1.59 -9.15 -9.52
C SER A 604 -1.74 -7.68 -9.90
N ASN A 605 -2.71 -7.01 -9.29
CA ASN A 605 -3.26 -5.72 -9.71
C ASN A 605 -4.41 -5.83 -10.70
N TYR A 606 -5.25 -6.84 -10.46
CA TYR A 606 -6.66 -6.55 -10.51
C TYR A 606 -6.96 -5.40 -9.50
#